data_AF-A0AAD9JSE3-F1
#
_entry.id   AF-A0AAD9JSE3-F1
#
_cell.length_a   1.000
_cell.length_b   1.000
_cell.length_c   1.000
_cell.angle_alpha   90.00
_cell.angle_beta   90.00
_cell.angle_gamma   90.00
#
_symmetry.space_group_name_H-M   'P 1'
#
loop_
_entity.id
_entity.type
_entity.pdbx_description
1 polymer ?
#
loop_
_entity_poly.entity_id
_entity_poly.type
_entity_poly.pdbx_seq_one_letter_code
_entity_poly.pdbx_strand_id
1 'polypeptide(L)'
;MWCHSFLGDWLLAMKYAEKLCRESQWSKAIYTFQKASFLMMCDDQTVETLAHITYLFSEVPRLKQKIAGKSIPVEKFAVKKALRYMEQNHRLTLPAYEIIYVWNGFNIIGKKEALLKPIISTVEQTLNEIVQHPDDYMYYHDDYCLALLLKGVCLRHSNKLFQAEQCFREIFTLEKMLSQDHYLVPYALLELAVLQTLSGQLQDARSMLDKARRNYKGYSLETRLHFRIHSATLQLDAYENSHSSLQQIASVSPTDSCEKFTFCDSSGEGLTAEKV
;
A
#
# COMPACT_ATOMS: atom_id res chain seq x y z
N MET A 1 -4.73 16.26 7.63
CA MET A 1 -5.53 15.04 7.36
C MET A 1 -4.68 13.79 7.48
N TRP A 2 -3.80 13.47 6.51
CA TRP A 2 -3.05 12.20 6.49
C TRP A 2 -2.20 11.90 7.73
N CYS A 3 -1.50 12.90 8.26
CA CYS A 3 -0.69 12.69 9.47
C CYS A 3 -1.55 12.20 10.65
N HIS A 4 -2.74 12.79 10.85
CA HIS A 4 -3.66 12.36 11.90
C HIS A 4 -4.27 10.99 11.62
N SER A 5 -4.64 10.69 10.37
CA SER A 5 -5.14 9.35 10.02
C SER A 5 -4.07 8.26 10.21
N PHE A 6 -2.79 8.58 10.03
CA PHE A 6 -1.69 7.63 10.29
C PHE A 6 -1.42 7.43 11.78
N LEU A 7 -1.80 8.41 12.62
CA LEU A 7 -1.74 8.31 14.08
C LEU A 7 -2.97 7.60 14.67
N GLY A 8 -3.99 7.29 13.87
CA GLY A 8 -5.28 6.81 14.36
C GLY A 8 -6.14 7.89 15.02
N ASP A 9 -5.77 9.16 14.91
CA ASP A 9 -6.58 10.29 15.38
C ASP A 9 -7.66 10.63 14.35
N TRP A 10 -8.71 9.81 14.35
CA TRP A 10 -9.77 9.83 13.35
C TRP A 10 -10.60 11.11 13.39
N LEU A 11 -10.86 11.63 14.59
CA LEU A 11 -11.64 12.86 14.75
C LEU A 11 -10.90 14.07 14.16
N LEU A 12 -9.60 14.21 14.44
CA LEU A 12 -8.83 15.30 13.86
C LEU A 12 -8.55 15.07 12.37
N ALA A 13 -8.37 13.82 11.93
CA ALA A 13 -8.32 13.48 10.51
C ALA A 13 -9.59 13.93 9.78
N MET A 14 -10.77 13.67 10.35
CA MET A 14 -12.06 14.13 9.81
C MET A 14 -12.14 15.65 9.77
N LYS A 15 -11.79 16.37 10.84
CA LYS A 15 -11.82 17.85 10.86
C LYS A 15 -10.97 18.45 9.73
N TYR A 16 -9.80 17.86 9.45
CA TYR A 16 -8.98 18.28 8.32
C TYR A 16 -9.56 17.86 6.96
N ALA A 17 -10.21 16.71 6.87
CA ALA A 17 -10.95 16.31 5.66
C ALA A 17 -12.12 17.27 5.38
N GLU A 18 -12.79 17.77 6.42
CA GLU A 18 -13.80 18.82 6.31
C GLU A 18 -13.23 20.14 5.82
N LYS A 19 -12.10 20.57 6.37
CA LYS A 19 -11.40 21.77 5.90
C LYS A 19 -11.07 21.65 4.41
N LEU A 20 -10.52 20.51 3.98
CA LEU A 20 -10.27 20.23 2.56
C LEU A 20 -11.57 20.21 1.74
N CYS A 21 -12.63 19.60 2.26
CA CYS A 21 -13.94 19.59 1.60
C CYS A 21 -14.48 21.00 1.40
N ARG A 22 -14.21 21.95 2.30
CA ARG A 22 -14.61 23.35 2.15
C ARG A 22 -13.69 24.10 1.18
N GLU A 23 -12.39 24.02 1.38
CA GLU A 23 -11.41 24.94 0.78
C GLU A 23 -10.82 24.44 -0.55
N SER A 24 -10.74 23.12 -0.77
CA SER A 24 -10.13 22.54 -1.98
C SER A 24 -11.16 22.32 -3.09
N GLN A 25 -10.74 22.53 -4.34
CA GLN A 25 -11.52 22.26 -5.55
C GLN A 25 -11.24 20.88 -6.16
N TRP A 26 -10.40 20.06 -5.53
CA TRP A 26 -9.97 18.80 -6.13
C TRP A 26 -11.09 17.77 -6.27
N SER A 27 -11.75 17.37 -5.18
CA SER A 27 -12.90 16.46 -5.22
C SER A 27 -13.73 16.51 -3.95
N LYS A 28 -14.92 17.11 -4.02
CA LYS A 28 -15.86 17.15 -2.90
C LYS A 28 -16.34 15.74 -2.51
N ALA A 29 -16.60 14.87 -3.50
CA ALA A 29 -16.99 13.48 -3.25
C ALA A 29 -15.93 12.70 -2.44
N ILE A 30 -14.65 12.83 -2.79
CA ILE A 30 -13.58 12.15 -2.05
C ILE A 30 -13.45 12.68 -0.62
N TYR A 31 -13.46 14.01 -0.44
CA TYR A 31 -13.33 14.56 0.91
C TYR A 31 -14.54 14.20 1.78
N THR A 32 -15.75 14.23 1.25
CA THR A 32 -16.96 13.77 1.98
C THR A 32 -16.88 12.28 2.32
N PHE A 33 -16.44 11.43 1.40
CA PHE A 33 -16.22 10.01 1.68
C PHE A 33 -15.17 9.81 2.78
N GLN A 34 -14.04 10.53 2.72
CA GLN A 34 -12.99 10.48 3.74
C GLN A 34 -13.50 10.92 5.11
N LYS A 35 -14.30 12.00 5.20
CA LYS A 35 -14.93 12.42 6.45
C LYS A 35 -15.75 11.29 7.05
N ALA A 36 -16.62 10.67 6.25
CA ALA A 36 -17.49 9.58 6.69
C ALA A 36 -16.67 8.37 7.14
N SER A 37 -15.68 7.96 6.33
CA SER A 37 -14.79 6.83 6.65
C SER A 37 -13.95 7.05 7.92
N PHE A 38 -13.51 8.28 8.20
CA PHE A 38 -12.81 8.57 9.45
C PHE A 38 -13.77 8.57 10.64
N LEU A 39 -14.97 9.15 10.52
CA LEU A 39 -15.97 9.11 11.59
C LEU A 39 -16.40 7.68 11.94
N MET A 40 -16.54 6.79 10.95
CA MET A 40 -16.83 5.38 11.19
C MET A 40 -15.78 4.65 12.03
N MET A 41 -14.54 5.16 12.08
CA MET A 41 -13.45 4.54 12.83
C MET A 41 -13.28 5.15 14.23
N CYS A 42 -14.05 6.18 14.59
CA CYS A 42 -14.07 6.72 15.95
C CYS A 42 -14.77 5.75 16.92
N ASP A 43 -14.33 5.70 18.18
CA ASP A 43 -14.98 4.88 19.21
C ASP A 43 -16.37 5.39 19.60
N ASP A 44 -16.57 6.71 19.55
CA ASP A 44 -17.83 7.36 19.91
C ASP A 44 -18.83 7.36 18.75
N GLN A 45 -19.75 6.39 18.77
CA GLN A 45 -20.80 6.19 17.76
C GLN A 45 -22.19 6.52 18.33
N THR A 46 -22.40 7.76 18.79
CA THR A 46 -23.74 8.23 19.19
C THR A 46 -24.74 8.16 18.03
N VAL A 47 -26.04 8.24 18.34
CA VAL A 47 -27.11 8.26 17.33
C VAL A 47 -26.92 9.42 16.35
N GLU A 48 -26.49 10.59 16.83
CA GLU A 48 -26.20 11.77 16.01
C GLU A 48 -24.99 11.55 15.10
N THR A 49 -23.92 10.94 15.63
CA THR A 49 -22.73 10.59 14.84
C THR A 49 -23.08 9.61 13.72
N LEU A 50 -23.83 8.55 14.04
CA LEU A 50 -24.29 7.56 13.06
C LEU A 50 -25.20 8.20 11.99
N ALA A 51 -26.15 9.05 12.40
CA ALA A 51 -27.00 9.78 11.47
C ALA A 51 -26.18 10.71 10.56
N HIS A 52 -25.14 11.36 11.10
CA HIS A 52 -24.25 12.21 10.31
C HIS A 52 -23.40 11.41 9.32
N ILE A 53 -22.85 10.26 9.72
CA ILE A 53 -22.11 9.35 8.82
C ILE A 53 -23.01 8.91 7.66
N THR A 54 -24.24 8.47 7.96
CA THR A 54 -25.21 8.06 6.95
C THR A 54 -25.54 9.22 5.99
N TYR A 55 -25.77 10.42 6.52
CA TYR A 55 -25.94 11.61 5.69
C TYR A 55 -24.74 11.84 4.77
N LEU A 56 -23.51 11.81 5.28
CA LEU A 56 -22.30 12.02 4.48
C LEU A 56 -22.17 11.00 3.35
N PHE A 57 -22.39 9.71 3.60
CA PHE A 57 -22.36 8.70 2.53
C PHE A 57 -23.47 8.91 1.50
N SER A 58 -24.67 9.32 1.91
CA SER A 58 -25.77 9.60 0.98
C SER A 58 -25.45 10.73 -0.01
N GLU A 59 -24.60 11.67 0.38
CA GLU A 59 -24.20 12.80 -0.45
C GLU A 59 -23.06 12.46 -1.43
N VAL A 60 -22.23 11.46 -1.14
CA VAL A 60 -21.06 11.10 -1.99
C VAL A 60 -21.45 10.87 -3.46
N PRO A 61 -22.51 10.10 -3.81
CA PRO A 61 -22.96 9.94 -5.19
C PRO A 61 -23.33 11.26 -5.90
N ARG A 62 -23.88 12.22 -5.16
CA ARG A 62 -24.36 13.52 -5.67
C ARG A 62 -23.21 14.49 -5.91
N LEU A 63 -22.11 14.34 -5.18
CA LEU A 63 -20.92 15.20 -5.24
C LEU A 63 -19.91 14.78 -6.32
N LYS A 64 -20.11 13.65 -6.99
CA LYS A 64 -19.22 13.16 -8.05
C LYS A 64 -19.21 14.12 -9.23
N GLN A 65 -18.03 14.50 -9.68
CA GLN A 65 -17.86 15.41 -10.81
C GLN A 65 -17.47 14.67 -12.10
N LYS A 66 -17.55 15.38 -13.22
CA LYS A 66 -17.01 14.96 -14.51
C LYS A 66 -16.06 16.03 -15.01
N ILE A 67 -14.84 15.63 -15.35
CA ILE A 67 -13.84 16.50 -15.99
C ILE A 67 -13.72 16.04 -17.43
N ALA A 68 -14.00 16.95 -18.38
CA ALA A 68 -14.05 16.63 -19.81
C ALA A 68 -14.91 15.38 -20.13
N GLY A 69 -16.10 15.30 -19.51
CA GLY A 69 -17.04 14.19 -19.70
C GLY A 69 -16.68 12.88 -18.99
N LYS A 70 -15.49 12.76 -18.39
CA LYS A 70 -15.03 11.57 -17.66
C LYS A 70 -15.10 11.79 -16.15
N SER A 71 -15.65 10.82 -15.41
CA SER A 71 -15.58 10.85 -13.94
C SER A 71 -14.19 10.46 -13.45
N ILE A 72 -13.76 11.07 -12.35
CA ILE A 72 -12.49 10.77 -11.69
C ILE A 72 -12.53 9.32 -11.18
N PRO A 73 -11.52 8.47 -11.49
CA PRO A 73 -11.54 7.05 -11.11
C PRO A 73 -11.74 6.80 -9.61
N VAL A 74 -11.09 7.59 -8.75
CA VAL A 74 -11.23 7.45 -7.29
C VAL A 74 -12.61 7.85 -6.78
N GLU A 75 -13.30 8.79 -7.44
CA GLU A 75 -14.68 9.14 -7.07
C GLU A 75 -15.64 7.98 -7.36
N LYS A 76 -15.43 7.25 -8.46
CA LYS A 76 -16.24 6.04 -8.74
C LYS A 76 -16.09 4.99 -7.65
N PHE A 77 -14.88 4.84 -7.11
CA PHE A 77 -14.63 3.96 -5.97
C PHE A 77 -15.39 4.43 -4.72
N ALA A 78 -15.26 5.71 -4.36
CA ALA A 78 -15.97 6.28 -3.22
C ALA A 78 -17.49 6.15 -3.34
N VAL A 79 -18.05 6.37 -4.53
CA VAL A 79 -19.49 6.19 -4.79
C VAL A 79 -19.91 4.73 -4.60
N LYS A 80 -19.17 3.76 -5.13
CA LYS A 80 -19.49 2.33 -4.93
C LYS A 80 -19.50 1.96 -3.45
N LYS A 81 -18.50 2.42 -2.68
CA LYS A 81 -18.42 2.16 -1.25
C LYS A 81 -19.55 2.85 -0.46
N ALA A 82 -19.91 4.08 -0.83
CA ALA A 82 -21.03 4.78 -0.21
C ALA A 82 -22.38 4.10 -0.48
N LEU A 83 -22.58 3.54 -1.68
CA LEU A 83 -23.77 2.75 -2.00
C LEU A 83 -23.78 1.43 -1.22
N ARG A 84 -22.65 0.72 -1.16
CA ARG A 84 -22.49 -0.51 -0.38
C ARG A 84 -22.76 -0.30 1.11
N TYR A 85 -22.34 0.83 1.68
CA TYR A 85 -22.68 1.20 3.07
C TYR A 85 -24.19 1.21 3.30
N MET A 86 -24.97 1.75 2.35
CA MET A 86 -26.43 1.78 2.44
C MET A 86 -27.05 0.39 2.27
N GLU A 87 -26.48 -0.44 1.40
CA GLU A 87 -26.95 -1.81 1.14
C GLU A 87 -26.68 -2.76 2.31
N GLN A 88 -25.58 -2.57 3.05
CA GLN A 88 -25.12 -3.46 4.13
C GLN A 88 -25.48 -2.96 5.54
N ASN A 89 -26.68 -2.41 5.73
CA ASN A 89 -27.15 -1.92 7.04
C ASN A 89 -26.15 -0.96 7.71
N HIS A 90 -25.64 0.02 6.96
CA HIS A 90 -24.74 1.06 7.45
C HIS A 90 -23.37 0.54 7.93
N ARG A 91 -22.83 -0.51 7.27
CA ARG A 91 -21.52 -1.09 7.57
C ARG A 91 -20.53 -0.94 6.41
N LEU A 92 -19.26 -0.72 6.75
CA LEU A 92 -18.11 -0.90 5.88
C LEU A 92 -16.93 -1.44 6.70
N THR A 93 -16.19 -2.39 6.14
CA THR A 93 -15.01 -2.96 6.79
C THR A 93 -13.80 -2.05 6.61
N LEU A 94 -13.25 -1.56 7.74
CA LEU A 94 -11.98 -0.81 7.80
C LEU A 94 -11.85 0.36 6.79
N PRO A 95 -12.88 1.20 6.59
CA PRO A 95 -12.93 2.14 5.47
C PRO A 95 -11.78 3.17 5.47
N ALA A 96 -11.31 3.62 6.64
CA ALA A 96 -10.17 4.54 6.70
C ALA A 96 -8.85 3.86 6.30
N TYR A 97 -8.60 2.62 6.72
CA TYR A 97 -7.38 1.89 6.36
C TYR A 97 -7.38 1.50 4.88
N GLU A 98 -8.53 1.14 4.33
CA GLU A 98 -8.69 0.94 2.89
C GLU A 98 -8.29 2.21 2.10
N ILE A 99 -8.79 3.37 2.50
CA ILE A 99 -8.39 4.66 1.91
C ILE A 99 -6.89 4.89 2.05
N ILE A 100 -6.32 4.72 3.24
CA ILE A 100 -4.88 4.89 3.49
C ILE A 100 -4.07 3.99 2.55
N TYR A 101 -4.50 2.75 2.34
CA TYR A 101 -3.89 1.80 1.42
C TYR A 101 -3.95 2.29 -0.04
N VAL A 102 -5.12 2.70 -0.52
CA VAL A 102 -5.32 3.23 -1.88
C VAL A 102 -4.43 4.46 -2.14
N TRP A 103 -4.19 5.28 -1.11
CA TRP A 103 -3.31 6.45 -1.16
C TRP A 103 -1.83 6.13 -0.89
N ASN A 104 -1.46 4.85 -0.82
CA ASN A 104 -0.09 4.38 -0.61
C ASN A 104 0.51 4.84 0.74
N GLY A 105 -0.34 5.09 1.75
CA GLY A 105 0.07 5.59 3.07
C GLY A 105 0.90 4.60 3.88
N PHE A 106 0.75 3.29 3.63
CA PHE A 106 1.52 2.25 4.32
C PHE A 106 3.04 2.34 4.06
N ASN A 107 3.48 2.93 2.94
CA ASN A 107 4.90 3.20 2.70
C ASN A 107 5.50 4.23 3.68
N ILE A 108 4.66 5.02 4.34
CA ILE A 108 5.06 5.98 5.38
C ILE A 108 4.86 5.34 6.76
N ILE A 109 3.68 4.77 7.02
CA ILE A 109 3.33 4.14 8.30
C ILE A 109 4.30 3.00 8.63
N GLY A 110 4.58 2.13 7.66
CA GLY A 110 5.40 0.94 7.84
C GLY A 110 6.87 1.21 8.18
N LYS A 111 7.32 2.48 8.14
CA LYS A 111 8.65 2.88 8.63
C LYS A 111 8.71 3.04 10.15
N LYS A 112 7.57 3.07 10.83
CA LYS A 112 7.47 3.27 12.28
C LYS A 112 6.58 2.19 12.89
N GLU A 113 7.19 1.25 13.58
CA GLU A 113 6.49 0.13 14.24
C GLU A 113 5.37 0.61 15.19
N ALA A 114 5.58 1.72 15.90
CA ALA A 114 4.58 2.31 16.79
C ALA A 114 3.29 2.73 16.08
N LEU A 115 3.35 3.11 14.80
CA LEU A 115 2.17 3.43 14.00
C LEU A 115 1.51 2.17 13.43
N LEU A 116 2.29 1.13 13.18
CA LEU A 116 1.82 -0.09 12.52
C LEU A 116 1.12 -1.05 13.49
N LYS A 117 1.61 -1.15 14.74
CA LYS A 117 1.06 -2.05 15.77
C LYS A 117 -0.44 -1.87 16.02
N PRO A 118 -0.97 -0.66 16.23
CA PRO A 118 -2.40 -0.47 16.44
C PRO A 118 -3.23 -0.93 15.23
N ILE A 119 -2.73 -0.67 14.02
CA ILE A 119 -3.41 -1.07 12.78
C ILE A 119 -3.48 -2.60 12.67
N ILE A 120 -2.38 -3.30 12.96
CA ILE A 120 -2.37 -4.78 12.98
C ILE A 120 -3.42 -5.29 13.97
N SER A 121 -3.45 -4.74 15.19
CA SER A 121 -4.42 -5.13 16.21
C SER A 121 -5.86 -4.95 15.74
N THR A 122 -6.20 -3.78 15.16
CA THR A 122 -7.56 -3.54 14.64
C THR A 122 -7.89 -4.47 13.49
N VAL A 123 -6.98 -4.66 12.53
CA VAL A 123 -7.21 -5.53 11.37
C VAL A 123 -7.41 -6.98 11.80
N GLU A 124 -6.61 -7.49 12.74
CA GLU A 124 -6.74 -8.86 13.25
C GLU A 124 -8.03 -9.06 14.04
N GLN A 125 -8.42 -8.08 14.86
CA GLN A 125 -9.71 -8.10 15.55
C GLN A 125 -10.87 -8.14 14.55
N THR A 126 -10.89 -7.26 13.55
CA THR A 126 -11.94 -7.25 12.53
C THR A 126 -11.97 -8.54 11.72
N LEU A 127 -10.81 -9.12 11.40
CA LEU A 127 -10.76 -10.41 10.70
C LEU A 127 -11.40 -11.53 11.55
N ASN A 128 -11.13 -11.56 12.86
CA ASN A 128 -11.75 -12.52 13.77
C ASN A 128 -13.27 -12.31 13.86
N GLU A 129 -13.73 -11.06 13.94
CA GLU A 129 -15.17 -10.71 13.96
C GLU A 129 -15.88 -11.17 12.68
N ILE A 130 -15.27 -10.95 11.50
CA ILE A 130 -15.80 -11.43 10.22
C ILE A 130 -15.98 -12.95 10.24
N VAL A 131 -14.95 -13.69 10.66
CA VAL A 131 -14.96 -15.16 10.69
C VAL A 131 -15.94 -15.71 11.72
N GLN A 132 -16.11 -15.04 12.86
CA GLN A 132 -17.03 -15.48 13.93
C GLN A 132 -18.51 -15.23 13.59
N HIS A 133 -18.80 -14.21 12.78
CA HIS A 133 -20.16 -13.78 12.47
C HIS A 133 -20.40 -13.68 10.95
N PRO A 134 -20.20 -14.75 10.17
CA PRO A 134 -20.26 -14.68 8.71
C PRO A 134 -21.63 -14.20 8.18
N ASP A 135 -22.71 -14.56 8.87
CA ASP A 135 -24.08 -14.19 8.50
C ASP A 135 -24.36 -12.68 8.62
N ASP A 136 -23.56 -11.95 9.41
CA ASP A 136 -23.67 -10.49 9.55
C ASP A 136 -23.08 -9.74 8.34
N TYR A 137 -22.32 -10.42 7.48
CA TYR A 137 -21.60 -9.82 6.36
C TYR A 137 -22.21 -10.21 5.02
N MET A 138 -23.10 -9.36 4.50
CA MET A 138 -23.73 -9.52 3.18
C MET A 138 -22.70 -9.74 2.04
N TYR A 139 -21.51 -9.15 2.14
CA TYR A 139 -20.40 -9.32 1.19
C TYR A 139 -19.18 -9.93 1.89
N TYR A 140 -19.40 -11.01 2.64
CA TYR A 140 -18.41 -11.70 3.46
C TYR A 140 -17.04 -11.86 2.79
N HIS A 141 -16.98 -12.41 1.58
CA HIS A 141 -15.70 -12.66 0.90
C HIS A 141 -14.96 -11.37 0.51
N ASP A 142 -15.68 -10.31 0.14
CA ASP A 142 -15.10 -9.00 -0.15
C ASP A 142 -14.54 -8.36 1.13
N ASP A 143 -15.30 -8.39 2.23
CA ASP A 143 -14.90 -7.87 3.53
C ASP A 143 -13.69 -8.63 4.10
N TYR A 144 -13.73 -9.96 4.04
CA TYR A 144 -12.65 -10.85 4.46
C TYR A 144 -11.37 -10.64 3.64
N CYS A 145 -11.47 -10.58 2.31
CA CYS A 145 -10.32 -10.32 1.45
C CYS A 145 -9.71 -8.93 1.67
N LEU A 146 -10.52 -7.91 1.95
CA LEU A 146 -10.02 -6.58 2.30
C LEU A 146 -9.22 -6.61 3.61
N ALA A 147 -9.75 -7.27 4.65
CA ALA A 147 -9.05 -7.44 5.92
C ALA A 147 -7.74 -8.24 5.75
N LEU A 148 -7.75 -9.32 4.96
CA LEU A 148 -6.54 -10.08 4.61
C LEU A 148 -5.51 -9.24 3.86
N LEU A 149 -5.94 -8.41 2.90
CA LEU A 149 -5.05 -7.53 2.14
C LEU A 149 -4.34 -6.56 3.08
N LEU A 150 -5.09 -5.88 3.95
CA LEU A 150 -4.55 -4.94 4.94
C LEU A 150 -3.62 -5.66 5.94
N LYS A 151 -3.97 -6.86 6.38
CA LYS A 151 -3.12 -7.68 7.26
C LYS A 151 -1.80 -8.03 6.57
N GLY A 152 -1.86 -8.54 5.34
CA GLY A 152 -0.67 -8.89 4.57
C GLY A 152 0.25 -7.70 4.34
N VAL A 153 -0.31 -6.52 4.03
CA VAL A 153 0.47 -5.27 3.90
C VAL A 153 1.16 -4.91 5.21
N CYS A 154 0.45 -4.99 6.34
CA CYS A 154 1.06 -4.71 7.64
C CYS A 154 2.17 -5.70 7.98
N LEU A 155 1.93 -7.00 7.79
CA LEU A 155 2.92 -8.05 8.03
C LEU A 155 4.16 -7.89 7.16
N ARG A 156 4.00 -7.50 5.89
CA ARG A 156 5.13 -7.15 5.00
C ARG A 156 5.97 -6.03 5.60
N HIS A 157 5.34 -4.95 6.07
CA HIS A 157 6.05 -3.85 6.72
C HIS A 157 6.66 -4.22 8.08
N SER A 158 6.17 -5.27 8.75
CA SER A 158 6.78 -5.87 9.94
C SER A 158 7.83 -6.95 9.62
N ASN A 159 8.25 -7.09 8.37
CA ASN A 159 9.21 -8.12 7.90
C ASN A 159 8.77 -9.58 8.13
N LYS A 160 7.46 -9.82 8.32
CA LYS A 160 6.86 -11.16 8.45
C LYS A 160 6.44 -11.68 7.07
N LEU A 161 7.42 -11.82 6.17
CA LEU A 161 7.19 -12.01 4.73
C LEU A 161 6.38 -13.27 4.41
N PHE A 162 6.67 -14.40 5.06
CA PHE A 162 5.94 -15.65 4.85
C PHE A 162 4.45 -15.52 5.22
N GLN A 163 4.15 -14.90 6.36
CA GLN A 163 2.75 -14.69 6.79
C GLN A 163 2.01 -13.73 5.87
N ALA A 164 2.70 -12.67 5.41
CA ALA A 164 2.15 -11.74 4.42
C ALA A 164 1.80 -12.44 3.10
N GLU A 165 2.69 -13.32 2.62
CA GLU A 165 2.45 -14.12 1.43
C GLU A 165 1.22 -15.04 1.58
N GLN A 166 1.04 -15.69 2.74
CA GLN A 166 -0.15 -16.51 2.99
C GLN A 166 -1.44 -15.70 2.87
N CYS A 167 -1.48 -14.49 3.45
CA CYS A 167 -2.63 -13.60 3.33
C CYS A 167 -2.97 -13.28 1.86
N PHE A 168 -1.97 -12.96 1.04
CA PHE A 168 -2.22 -12.64 -0.37
C PHE A 168 -2.61 -13.88 -1.19
N ARG A 169 -2.02 -15.04 -0.89
CA ARG A 169 -2.38 -16.31 -1.56
C ARG A 169 -3.82 -16.70 -1.31
N GLU A 170 -4.30 -16.51 -0.09
CA GLU A 170 -5.70 -16.77 0.28
C GLU A 170 -6.68 -15.88 -0.49
N ILE A 171 -6.34 -14.62 -0.77
CA ILE A 171 -7.19 -13.76 -1.62
C ILE A 171 -7.36 -14.36 -3.03
N PHE A 172 -6.34 -15.03 -3.59
CA PHE A 172 -6.45 -15.66 -4.90
C PHE A 172 -7.36 -16.89 -4.90
N THR A 173 -7.39 -17.66 -3.81
CA THR A 173 -8.29 -18.82 -3.72
C THR A 173 -9.76 -18.39 -3.67
N LEU A 174 -10.02 -17.16 -3.20
CA LEU A 174 -11.34 -16.56 -3.06
C LEU A 174 -11.75 -15.67 -4.24
N GLU A 175 -10.94 -15.54 -5.30
CA GLU A 175 -11.18 -14.63 -6.43
C GLU A 175 -12.60 -14.79 -7.02
N LYS A 176 -13.04 -16.02 -7.22
CA LYS A 176 -14.36 -16.34 -7.84
C LYS A 176 -15.55 -16.09 -6.91
N MET A 177 -15.28 -15.88 -5.61
CA MET A 177 -16.30 -15.67 -4.58
C MET A 177 -16.54 -14.18 -4.31
N LEU A 178 -15.73 -13.29 -4.87
CA LEU A 178 -15.89 -11.84 -4.73
C LEU A 178 -17.11 -11.33 -5.48
N SER A 179 -17.88 -10.45 -4.85
CA SER A 179 -19.12 -9.91 -5.39
C SER A 179 -18.93 -8.55 -6.05
N GLN A 180 -18.14 -7.65 -5.45
CA GLN A 180 -18.00 -6.26 -5.92
C GLN A 180 -16.54 -5.82 -6.03
N ASP A 181 -15.72 -6.05 -5.00
CA ASP A 181 -14.36 -5.54 -4.83
C ASP A 181 -13.31 -6.40 -5.54
N HIS A 182 -13.55 -6.70 -6.81
CA HIS A 182 -12.64 -7.42 -7.69
C HIS A 182 -11.24 -6.77 -7.82
N TYR A 183 -11.11 -5.50 -7.39
CA TYR A 183 -9.82 -4.81 -7.34
C TYR A 183 -8.85 -5.46 -6.34
N LEU A 184 -9.35 -6.15 -5.30
CA LEU A 184 -8.52 -6.76 -4.25
C LEU A 184 -7.52 -7.75 -4.82
N VAL A 185 -7.92 -8.54 -5.82
CA VAL A 185 -7.09 -9.58 -6.44
C VAL A 185 -5.86 -9.01 -7.16
N PRO A 186 -5.97 -8.09 -8.13
CA PRO A 186 -4.79 -7.53 -8.79
C PRO A 186 -3.95 -6.64 -7.84
N TYR A 187 -4.54 -6.06 -6.78
CA TYR A 187 -3.77 -5.40 -5.73
C TYR A 187 -2.98 -6.39 -4.86
N ALA A 188 -3.53 -7.55 -4.52
CA ALA A 188 -2.81 -8.63 -3.83
C ALA A 188 -1.65 -9.17 -4.69
N LEU A 189 -1.83 -9.30 -6.02
CA LEU A 189 -0.75 -9.67 -6.94
C LEU A 189 0.39 -8.65 -6.92
N LEU A 190 0.08 -7.35 -6.92
CA LEU A 190 1.09 -6.30 -6.78
C LEU A 190 1.86 -6.44 -5.47
N GLU A 191 1.18 -6.64 -4.33
CA GLU A 191 1.86 -6.78 -3.05
C GLU A 191 2.74 -8.04 -2.99
N LEU A 192 2.27 -9.15 -3.57
CA LEU A 192 3.06 -10.38 -3.67
C LEU A 192 4.29 -10.17 -4.56
N ALA A 193 4.19 -9.45 -5.68
CA ALA A 193 5.34 -9.12 -6.52
C ALA A 193 6.38 -8.28 -5.76
N VAL A 194 5.93 -7.33 -4.94
CA VAL A 194 6.82 -6.54 -4.06
C VAL A 194 7.52 -7.47 -3.06
N LEU A 195 6.82 -8.43 -2.45
CA LEU A 195 7.44 -9.45 -1.58
C LEU A 195 8.51 -10.25 -2.33
N GLN A 196 8.20 -10.76 -3.52
CA GLN A 196 9.16 -11.54 -4.31
C GLN A 196 10.39 -10.75 -4.72
N THR A 197 10.23 -9.44 -4.98
CA THR A 197 11.36 -8.53 -5.23
C THR A 197 12.27 -8.45 -4.00
N LEU A 198 11.71 -8.33 -2.80
CA LEU A 198 12.47 -8.31 -1.55
C LEU A 198 13.16 -9.65 -1.25
N SER A 199 12.57 -10.76 -1.68
CA SER A 199 13.13 -12.11 -1.57
C SER A 199 14.15 -12.47 -2.67
N GLY A 200 14.44 -11.56 -3.61
CA GLY A 200 15.37 -11.79 -4.72
C GLY A 200 14.82 -12.62 -5.89
N GLN A 201 13.54 -12.99 -5.88
CA GLN A 201 12.87 -13.76 -6.95
C GLN A 201 12.35 -12.81 -8.05
N LEU A 202 13.28 -12.17 -8.77
CA LEU A 202 12.98 -11.04 -9.67
C LEU A 202 12.12 -11.44 -10.89
N GLN A 203 12.33 -12.65 -11.43
CA GLN A 203 11.55 -13.16 -12.56
C GLN A 203 10.08 -13.40 -12.17
N ASP A 204 9.83 -13.99 -11.01
CA ASP A 204 8.48 -14.23 -10.50
C ASP A 204 7.77 -12.91 -10.19
N ALA A 205 8.48 -11.96 -9.58
CA ALA A 205 7.97 -10.62 -9.34
C ALA A 205 7.53 -9.93 -10.65
N ARG A 206 8.35 -9.96 -11.70
CA ARG A 206 8.02 -9.39 -13.02
C ARG A 206 6.79 -10.06 -13.64
N SER A 207 6.74 -11.39 -13.59
CA SER A 207 5.59 -12.18 -14.06
C SER A 207 4.30 -11.80 -13.34
N MET A 208 4.34 -11.62 -12.01
CA MET A 208 3.18 -11.20 -11.22
C MET A 208 2.71 -9.78 -11.56
N LEU A 209 3.64 -8.83 -11.75
CA LEU A 209 3.31 -7.46 -12.18
C LEU A 209 2.63 -7.44 -13.55
N ASP A 210 3.11 -8.26 -14.49
CA ASP A 210 2.50 -8.38 -15.82
C ASP A 210 1.11 -9.02 -15.76
N LYS A 211 0.92 -10.07 -14.94
CA LYS A 211 -0.39 -10.67 -14.69
C LYS A 211 -1.38 -9.66 -14.12
N ALA A 212 -0.99 -8.91 -13.09
CA ALA A 212 -1.83 -7.89 -12.46
C ALA A 212 -2.27 -6.80 -13.46
N ARG A 213 -1.39 -6.44 -14.40
CA ARG A 213 -1.66 -5.42 -15.43
C ARG A 213 -2.52 -5.92 -16.60
N ARG A 214 -2.34 -7.17 -17.04
CA ARG A 214 -2.94 -7.67 -18.29
C ARG A 214 -4.21 -8.49 -18.09
N ASN A 215 -4.30 -9.24 -17.00
CA ASN A 215 -5.34 -10.26 -16.82
C ASN A 215 -6.62 -9.70 -16.14
N TYR A 216 -6.55 -8.50 -15.58
CA TYR A 216 -7.67 -7.86 -14.87
C TYR A 216 -8.01 -6.53 -15.53
N LYS A 217 -9.30 -6.25 -15.77
CA LYS A 217 -9.78 -5.01 -16.41
C LYS A 217 -11.14 -4.59 -15.86
N GLY A 218 -11.46 -3.30 -15.94
CA GLY A 218 -12.80 -2.77 -15.67
C GLY A 218 -13.16 -2.68 -14.18
N TYR A 219 -12.19 -2.85 -13.28
CA TYR A 219 -12.40 -2.78 -11.84
C TYR A 219 -12.12 -1.36 -11.30
N SER A 220 -12.64 -1.09 -10.10
CA SER A 220 -12.39 0.19 -9.41
C SER A 220 -10.89 0.37 -9.13
N LEU A 221 -10.36 1.59 -9.29
CA LEU A 221 -8.94 1.88 -9.01
C LEU A 221 -7.91 1.20 -9.95
N GLU A 222 -8.32 0.71 -11.12
CA GLU A 222 -7.40 0.12 -12.13
C GLU A 222 -6.28 1.08 -12.53
N THR A 223 -6.60 2.34 -12.88
CA THR A 223 -5.58 3.35 -13.22
C THR A 223 -4.61 3.59 -12.05
N ARG A 224 -5.11 3.57 -10.81
CA ARG A 224 -4.29 3.74 -9.61
C ARG A 224 -3.34 2.56 -9.43
N LEU A 225 -3.81 1.34 -9.70
CA LEU A 225 -2.96 0.16 -9.68
C LEU A 225 -1.87 0.24 -10.73
N HIS A 226 -2.18 0.66 -11.96
CA HIS A 226 -1.18 0.79 -13.03
C HIS A 226 -0.03 1.74 -12.65
N PHE A 227 -0.32 2.85 -11.98
CA PHE A 227 0.73 3.73 -11.44
C PHE A 227 1.59 3.03 -10.39
N ARG A 228 0.99 2.23 -9.51
CA ARG A 228 1.73 1.46 -8.49
C ARG A 228 2.56 0.34 -9.12
N ILE A 229 2.02 -0.38 -10.10
CA ILE A 229 2.74 -1.39 -10.89
C ILE A 229 3.94 -0.75 -11.57
N HIS A 230 3.77 0.39 -12.23
CA HIS A 230 4.89 1.10 -12.85
C HIS A 230 5.98 1.47 -11.83
N SER A 231 5.59 2.02 -10.68
CA SER A 231 6.54 2.31 -9.60
C SER A 231 7.25 1.06 -9.08
N ALA A 232 6.56 -0.07 -8.97
CA ALA A 232 7.15 -1.34 -8.54
C ALA A 232 8.10 -1.91 -9.60
N THR A 233 7.76 -1.80 -10.89
CA THR A 233 8.64 -2.20 -12.00
C THR A 233 9.93 -1.39 -11.98
N LEU A 234 9.86 -0.06 -11.80
CA LEU A 234 11.06 0.78 -11.69
C LEU A 234 11.96 0.37 -10.50
N GLN A 235 11.36 0.01 -9.37
CA GLN A 235 12.11 -0.50 -8.22
C GLN A 235 12.78 -1.84 -8.55
N LEU A 236 12.05 -2.76 -9.17
CA LEU A 236 12.56 -4.06 -9.58
C LEU A 236 13.72 -3.93 -10.57
N ASP A 237 13.60 -3.05 -11.57
CA ASP A 237 14.68 -2.77 -12.54
C ASP A 237 15.93 -2.21 -11.84
N ALA A 238 15.75 -1.32 -10.85
CA ALA A 238 16.86 -0.81 -10.03
C ALA A 238 17.52 -1.93 -9.20
N TYR A 239 16.73 -2.85 -8.63
CA TYR A 239 17.25 -4.02 -7.92
C TYR A 239 18.03 -4.96 -8.86
N GLU A 240 17.51 -5.26 -10.05
CA GLU A 240 18.19 -6.09 -11.07
C GLU A 240 19.54 -5.49 -11.47
N ASN A 241 19.59 -4.18 -11.70
CA ASN A 241 20.83 -3.48 -12.05
C ASN A 241 21.86 -3.54 -10.92
N SER A 242 21.44 -3.30 -9.68
CA SER A 242 22.35 -3.39 -8.52
C SER A 242 22.89 -4.81 -8.29
N HIS A 243 22.06 -5.83 -8.46
CA HIS A 243 22.48 -7.24 -8.36
C HIS A 243 23.46 -7.62 -9.48
N SER A 244 23.23 -7.14 -10.70
CA SER A 244 24.12 -7.38 -11.84
C SER A 244 25.49 -6.73 -11.63
N SER A 245 25.54 -5.49 -11.12
CA SER A 245 26.79 -4.81 -10.76
C SER A 245 27.54 -5.50 -9.63
N LEU A 246 26.84 -5.98 -8.59
CA LEU A 246 27.46 -6.73 -7.48
C LEU A 246 28.02 -8.08 -7.94
N GLN A 247 27.31 -8.79 -8.82
CA GLN A 247 27.81 -10.03 -9.42
C GLN A 247 29.04 -9.80 -10.29
N GLN A 248 29.08 -8.70 -11.06
CA GLN A 248 30.28 -8.32 -11.82
C GLN A 248 31.47 -8.03 -10.89
N ILE A 249 31.28 -7.26 -9.81
CA ILE A 249 32.35 -7.00 -8.83
C ILE A 249 32.82 -8.28 -8.15
N ALA A 250 31.91 -9.17 -7.76
CA ALA A 250 32.24 -10.44 -7.12
C ALA A 250 32.92 -11.45 -8.07
N SER A 251 32.69 -11.32 -9.39
CA SER A 251 33.35 -12.13 -10.42
C SER A 251 34.77 -11.68 -10.76
N VAL A 252 35.18 -10.48 -10.32
CA VAL A 252 36.57 -10.03 -10.38
C VAL A 252 37.29 -10.59 -9.14
N SER A 253 37.80 -11.81 -9.25
CA SER A 253 38.75 -12.34 -8.26
C SER A 253 40.05 -11.53 -8.27
N PRO A 254 40.70 -11.30 -7.10
CA PRO A 254 42.02 -10.70 -7.06
C PRO A 254 43.05 -11.75 -7.52
N THR A 255 43.31 -11.79 -8.83
CA THR A 255 44.46 -12.51 -9.38
C THR A 255 45.36 -11.53 -10.10
N ASP A 256 46.55 -11.38 -9.51
CA ASP A 256 47.82 -10.96 -10.07
C ASP A 256 47.96 -9.54 -10.65
N SER A 257 48.34 -8.62 -9.76
CA SER A 257 49.50 -7.77 -10.01
C SER A 257 50.29 -7.55 -8.71
N CYS A 258 50.95 -8.61 -8.25
CA CYS A 258 52.16 -8.45 -7.44
C CYS A 258 53.27 -7.95 -8.39
N GLU A 259 53.20 -6.68 -8.77
CA GLU A 259 54.34 -5.99 -9.37
C GLU A 259 55.41 -5.87 -8.27
N LYS A 260 56.38 -6.78 -8.35
CA LYS A 260 57.65 -6.66 -7.64
C LYS A 260 58.25 -5.31 -7.95
N PHE A 261 58.17 -4.36 -7.02
CA PHE A 261 59.08 -3.23 -6.98
C PHE A 261 60.48 -3.80 -6.69
N THR A 262 61.25 -4.03 -7.75
CA THR A 262 62.70 -4.21 -7.66
C THR A 262 63.32 -2.91 -7.18
N PHE A 263 63.76 -2.90 -5.93
CA PHE A 263 64.67 -1.90 -5.39
C PHE A 263 65.99 -2.04 -6.14
N CYS A 264 66.31 -1.08 -7.01
CA CYS A 264 67.61 -0.99 -7.65
C CYS A 264 68.55 -0.29 -6.67
N ASP A 265 69.36 -1.08 -5.98
CA ASP A 265 70.46 -0.60 -5.16
C ASP A 265 71.59 -0.17 -6.10
N SER A 266 71.91 1.13 -6.10
CA SER A 266 73.11 1.65 -6.75
C SER A 266 73.90 2.43 -5.71
N SER A 267 74.85 1.70 -5.13
CA SER A 267 76.00 2.20 -4.42
C SER A 267 76.82 3.16 -5.29
N GLY A 268 77.24 4.29 -4.72
CA GLY A 268 78.42 5.02 -5.19
C GLY A 268 78.41 6.51 -4.92
N GLU A 269 79.02 6.90 -3.80
CA GLU A 269 79.89 8.09 -3.62
C GLU A 269 79.28 9.48 -3.95
N GLY A 270 79.34 10.52 -3.11
CA GLY A 270 80.07 10.80 -1.90
C GLY A 270 80.02 12.32 -1.66
N LEU A 271 80.31 12.71 -0.42
CA LEU A 271 80.78 14.03 0.03
C LEU A 271 79.84 15.25 0.10
N THR A 272 79.62 15.63 1.37
CA THR A 272 79.98 16.92 2.01
C THR A 272 78.97 18.05 2.17
N ALA A 273 78.96 18.53 3.44
CA ALA A 273 78.74 19.90 3.92
C ALA A 273 77.31 20.45 3.79
N GLU A 274 76.77 21.28 4.68
CA GLU A 274 76.98 21.71 6.06
C GLU A 274 75.75 22.62 6.31
N LYS A 275 75.22 22.67 7.54
CA LYS A 275 74.55 23.82 8.22
C LYS A 275 73.54 24.68 7.41
N VAL A 276 72.32 24.92 7.89
CA VAL A 276 71.91 25.45 9.20
C VAL A 276 70.49 24.97 9.51
#